data_AF-A0ABD6EU07-F1
#
_entry.id   AF-A0ABD6EU07-F1
#
_cell.length_a   1.000
_cell.length_b   1.000
_cell.length_c   1.000
_cell.angle_alpha   90.00
_cell.angle_beta   90.00
_cell.angle_gamma   90.00
#
_symmetry.space_group_name_H-M   'P 1'
#
loop_
_entity.id
_entity.type
_entity.pdbx_description
1 polymer ?
#
loop_
_entity_poly.entity_id
_entity_poly.type
_entity_poly.pdbx_seq_one_letter_code
_entity_poly.pdbx_strand_id
1 'polypeptide(L)'
;MSDAYRLPQDKYKLANLPFLFFQTNPKASDWMLNYFKKYPKDVLSSGHLAEYLEAMTASWFTDQRSDQLKKLYDATKDALTQKQNETFKSYQNKVDENIKFSTKFYRDIVDFMREKYDR
;
A
#
# COMPACT_ATOMS: atom_id res chain seq x y z
N MET A 1 -2.34 -19.50 24.94
CA MET A 1 -2.14 -20.32 23.73
C MET A 1 -1.98 -19.37 22.57
N SER A 2 -0.83 -19.34 21.90
CA SER A 2 -0.65 -18.51 20.71
C SER A 2 -1.43 -19.15 19.57
N ASP A 3 -2.43 -18.44 19.03
CA ASP A 3 -3.03 -18.82 17.76
C ASP A 3 -1.93 -18.76 16.69
N ALA A 4 -1.39 -19.93 16.36
CA ALA A 4 -0.42 -20.04 15.29
C ALA A 4 -1.12 -19.59 14.01
N TYR A 5 -0.63 -18.49 13.43
CA TYR A 5 -1.12 -17.97 12.16
C TYR A 5 -1.08 -19.08 11.10
N ARG A 6 -2.26 -19.58 10.70
CA ARG A 6 -2.38 -20.65 9.71
C ARG A 6 -2.32 -20.03 8.32
N LEU A 7 -1.26 -20.36 7.59
CA LEU A 7 -1.13 -19.95 6.20
C LEU A 7 -2.25 -20.55 5.34
N PRO A 8 -2.82 -19.78 4.39
CA PRO A 8 -3.77 -20.31 3.44
C PRO A 8 -3.16 -21.50 2.68
N GLN A 9 -3.88 -22.63 2.60
CA GLN A 9 -3.42 -23.85 1.93
C GLN A 9 -3.56 -23.81 0.39
N ASP A 10 -4.09 -22.71 -0.13
CA ASP A 10 -4.21 -22.46 -1.56
C ASP A 10 -2.88 -21.94 -2.11
N LYS A 11 -2.27 -22.70 -3.04
CA LYS A 11 -0.98 -22.36 -3.67
C LYS A 11 -0.96 -20.97 -4.31
N TYR A 12 -2.10 -20.46 -4.78
CA TYR A 12 -2.18 -19.11 -5.36
C TYR A 12 -2.19 -18.02 -4.28
N LYS A 13 -2.72 -18.32 -3.09
CA LYS A 13 -2.65 -17.43 -1.92
C LYS A 13 -1.26 -17.44 -1.29
N LEU A 14 -0.51 -18.55 -1.41
CA LEU A 14 0.87 -18.63 -0.95
C LEU A 14 1.82 -17.74 -1.76
N ALA A 15 1.59 -17.58 -3.07
CA ALA A 15 2.41 -16.69 -3.90
C ALA A 15 2.30 -15.20 -3.47
N ASN A 16 1.19 -14.81 -2.84
CA ASN A 16 0.96 -13.44 -2.36
C ASN A 16 1.43 -13.20 -0.91
N LEU A 17 1.95 -14.22 -0.21
CA LEU A 17 2.44 -14.07 1.16
C LEU A 17 3.46 -12.94 1.33
N PRO A 18 4.47 -12.78 0.46
CA PRO A 18 5.46 -11.73 0.62
C PRO A 18 4.82 -10.33 0.67
N PHE A 19 3.80 -10.08 -0.16
CA PHE A 19 3.06 -8.83 -0.17
C PHE A 19 2.28 -8.60 1.13
N LEU A 20 1.66 -9.65 1.69
CA LEU A 20 1.00 -9.56 2.99
C LEU A 20 1.97 -9.17 4.11
N PHE A 21 3.18 -9.73 4.11
CA PHE A 21 4.20 -9.33 5.08
C PHE A 21 4.67 -7.88 4.85
N PHE A 22 4.87 -7.47 3.59
CA PHE A 22 5.28 -6.10 3.28
C PHE A 22 4.24 -5.06 3.67
N GLN A 23 2.95 -5.35 3.53
CA GLN A 23 1.86 -4.47 3.99
C GLN A 23 1.99 -4.08 5.47
N THR A 24 2.49 -4.99 6.30
CA THR A 24 2.62 -4.77 7.75
C THR A 24 3.94 -4.12 8.15
N ASN A 25 4.86 -3.89 7.21
CA ASN A 25 6.19 -3.31 7.46
C ASN A 25 6.35 -1.95 6.75
N PRO A 26 6.26 -0.82 7.48
CA PRO A 26 6.42 0.51 6.88
C PRO A 26 7.75 0.73 6.15
N LYS A 27 8.83 0.03 6.53
CA LYS A 27 10.12 0.13 5.83
C LYS A 27 10.09 -0.56 4.47
N ALA A 28 9.31 -1.64 4.34
CA ALA A 28 9.17 -2.36 3.08
C ALA A 28 8.52 -1.46 2.02
N SER A 29 7.57 -0.62 2.42
CA SER A 29 6.93 0.36 1.52
C SER A 29 7.95 1.27 0.80
N ASP A 30 8.91 1.85 1.53
CA ASP A 30 9.95 2.70 0.94
C ASP A 30 10.88 1.91 0.01
N TRP A 31 11.21 0.67 0.38
CA TRP A 31 12.01 -0.22 -0.45
C TRP A 31 11.28 -0.54 -1.76
N MET A 32 9.99 -0.83 -1.69
CA MET A 32 9.15 -1.09 -2.86
C MET A 32 9.01 0.14 -3.75
N LEU A 33 8.83 1.33 -3.18
CA LEU A 33 8.81 2.57 -3.96
C LEU A 33 10.13 2.80 -4.69
N ASN A 34 11.26 2.62 -3.99
CA ASN A 34 12.58 2.78 -4.59
C ASN A 34 12.87 1.73 -5.66
N TYR A 35 12.46 0.48 -5.43
CA TYR A 35 12.58 -0.59 -6.41
C TYR A 35 11.77 -0.28 -7.67
N PHE A 36 10.51 0.18 -7.54
CA PHE A 36 9.69 0.56 -8.69
C PHE A 36 10.37 1.70 -9.47
N LYS A 37 10.82 2.76 -8.80
CA LYS A 37 11.53 3.87 -9.47
C LYS A 37 12.76 3.41 -10.25
N LYS A 38 13.50 2.43 -9.72
CA LYS A 38 14.73 1.93 -10.34
C LYS A 38 14.48 0.90 -11.44
N TYR A 39 13.44 0.08 -11.30
CA TYR A 39 13.11 -1.03 -12.18
C TYR A 39 11.63 -1.02 -12.57
N PRO A 40 11.14 0.05 -13.25
CA PRO A 40 9.71 0.19 -13.52
C PRO A 40 9.21 -0.90 -14.48
N LYS A 41 10.03 -1.33 -15.44
CA LYS A 41 9.68 -2.39 -16.38
C LYS A 41 9.38 -3.70 -15.67
N ASP A 42 10.25 -4.12 -14.74
CA ASP A 42 10.11 -5.37 -13.99
C ASP A 42 8.80 -5.42 -13.21
N VAL A 43 8.45 -4.32 -12.55
CA VAL A 43 7.20 -4.22 -11.78
C VAL A 43 5.99 -4.24 -12.72
N LEU A 44 6.02 -3.46 -13.80
CA LEU A 44 4.89 -3.37 -14.73
C LEU A 44 4.66 -4.67 -15.51
N SER A 45 5.72 -5.42 -15.87
CA SER A 45 5.60 -6.70 -16.57
C SER A 45 5.35 -7.89 -15.65
N SER A 46 5.39 -7.71 -14.32
CA SER A 46 5.27 -8.81 -13.35
C SER A 46 3.91 -9.53 -13.36
N GLY A 47 2.85 -8.90 -13.88
CA GLY A 47 1.48 -9.39 -13.75
C GLY A 47 0.85 -9.19 -12.37
N HIS A 48 1.61 -8.67 -11.39
CA HIS A 48 1.21 -8.51 -9.98
C HIS A 48 1.19 -7.05 -9.52
N LEU A 49 0.92 -6.11 -10.45
CA LEU A 49 0.96 -4.68 -10.16
C LEU A 49 -0.01 -4.28 -9.04
N ALA A 50 -1.20 -4.90 -8.99
CA ALA A 50 -2.20 -4.59 -7.97
C ALA A 50 -1.70 -4.96 -6.57
N GLU A 51 -1.21 -6.20 -6.39
CA GLU A 51 -0.64 -6.67 -5.13
C GLU A 51 0.59 -5.86 -4.71
N TYR A 52 1.41 -5.48 -5.68
CA TYR A 52 2.57 -4.62 -5.44
C TYR A 52 2.15 -3.24 -4.92
N LEU A 53 1.20 -2.57 -5.59
CA LEU A 53 0.72 -1.25 -5.19
C LEU A 53 -0.04 -1.33 -3.85
N GLU A 54 -0.81 -2.39 -3.61
CA GLU A 54 -1.45 -2.64 -2.31
C GLU A 54 -0.43 -2.67 -1.20
N ALA A 55 0.62 -3.51 -1.34
CA ALA A 55 1.64 -3.64 -0.32
C ALA A 55 2.47 -2.38 -0.14
N MET A 56 2.80 -1.70 -1.24
CA MET A 56 3.55 -0.45 -1.19
C MET A 56 2.77 0.67 -0.51
N THR A 57 1.45 0.76 -0.72
CA THR A 57 0.63 1.91 -0.28
C THR A 57 -0.20 1.64 0.98
N ALA A 58 -0.19 0.42 1.53
CA ALA A 58 -1.01 0.01 2.67
C ALA A 58 -0.92 0.94 3.89
N SER A 59 0.25 1.54 4.15
CA SER A 59 0.48 2.42 5.29
C SER A 59 0.60 3.90 4.91
N TRP A 60 0.07 4.32 3.76
CA TRP A 60 0.19 5.69 3.26
C TRP A 60 -1.03 6.53 3.66
N PHE A 61 -0.81 7.49 4.56
CA PHE A 61 -1.85 8.31 5.19
C PHE A 61 -1.56 9.83 5.12
N THR A 62 -0.63 10.27 4.26
CA THR A 62 -0.20 11.67 4.19
C THR A 62 -0.19 12.18 2.76
N ASP A 63 -0.44 13.47 2.55
CA ASP A 63 -0.39 14.11 1.22
C ASP A 63 0.95 13.87 0.51
N GLN A 64 2.08 13.90 1.24
CA GLN A 64 3.39 13.60 0.67
C GLN A 64 3.46 12.21 0.01
N ARG A 65 2.78 11.21 0.59
CA ARG A 65 2.71 9.86 0.03
C ARG A 65 1.78 9.80 -1.18
N SER A 66 0.66 10.52 -1.14
CA SER A 66 -0.22 10.68 -2.31
C SER A 66 0.54 11.30 -3.49
N ASP A 67 1.34 12.34 -3.25
CA ASP A 67 2.21 12.97 -4.25
C ASP A 67 3.30 12.03 -4.78
N GLN A 68 3.87 11.17 -3.93
CA GLN A 68 4.85 10.18 -4.37
C GLN A 68 4.23 9.17 -5.35
N LEU A 69 3.00 8.71 -5.10
CA LEU A 69 2.30 7.81 -6.02
C LEU A 69 2.00 8.50 -7.34
N LYS A 70 1.51 9.74 -7.29
CA LYS A 70 1.23 10.55 -8.49
C LYS A 70 2.48 10.75 -9.34
N LYS A 71 3.61 11.11 -8.74
CA LYS A 71 4.90 11.25 -9.46
C LYS A 71 5.37 9.94 -10.09
N LEU A 72 5.15 8.82 -9.41
CA LEU A 72 5.47 7.50 -9.96
C LEU A 72 4.58 7.17 -11.17
N TYR A 73 3.28 7.45 -11.07
CA TYR A 73 2.34 7.33 -12.20
C TYR A 73 2.77 8.22 -13.37
N ASP A 74 3.01 9.51 -13.13
CA ASP A 74 3.41 10.45 -14.19
C ASP A 74 4.69 10.03 -14.91
N ALA A 75 5.65 9.44 -14.18
CA ALA A 75 6.90 8.93 -14.73
C ALA A 75 6.73 7.62 -15.54
N THR A 76 5.62 6.90 -15.37
CA THR A 76 5.41 5.58 -16.00
C THR A 76 4.22 5.52 -16.94
N LYS A 77 3.35 6.55 -16.97
CA LYS A 77 2.07 6.57 -17.68
C LYS A 77 2.14 6.18 -19.16
N ASP A 78 3.21 6.57 -19.86
CA ASP A 78 3.36 6.31 -21.30
C ASP A 78 3.62 4.83 -21.59
N ALA A 79 4.05 4.06 -20.59
CA ALA A 79 4.29 2.61 -20.68
C ALA A 79 3.14 1.78 -20.11
N LEU A 80 2.09 2.41 -19.56
CA LEU A 80 0.98 1.70 -18.92
C LEU A 80 -0.05 1.25 -19.95
N THR A 81 -0.47 0.00 -19.83
CA THR A 81 -1.72 -0.47 -20.45
C THR A 81 -2.92 0.23 -19.82
N GLN A 82 -4.08 0.19 -20.47
CA GLN A 82 -5.33 0.74 -19.91
C GLN A 82 -5.65 0.16 -18.52
N LYS A 83 -5.54 -1.16 -18.35
CA LYS A 83 -5.79 -1.84 -17.07
C LYS A 83 -4.83 -1.37 -15.97
N GLN A 84 -3.55 -1.17 -16.29
CA GLN A 84 -2.57 -0.67 -15.33
C GLN A 84 -2.84 0.80 -14.96
N ASN A 85 -3.28 1.62 -15.92
CA ASN A 85 -3.73 2.99 -15.64
C ASN A 85 -4.91 3.01 -14.64
N GLU A 86 -5.92 2.15 -14.85
CA GLU A 86 -7.05 2.02 -13.94
C GLU A 86 -6.61 1.53 -12.55
N THR A 87 -5.66 0.59 -12.51
CA THR A 87 -5.07 0.09 -11.25
C THR A 87 -4.41 1.23 -10.48
N PHE A 88 -3.55 2.04 -11.12
CA PHE A 88 -2.92 3.20 -10.48
C PHE A 88 -3.95 4.20 -9.93
N LYS A 89 -5.00 4.52 -10.69
CA LYS A 89 -6.07 5.42 -10.25
C LYS A 89 -6.81 4.88 -9.02
N SER A 90 -7.09 3.58 -8.99
CA SER A 90 -7.71 2.93 -7.83
C SER A 90 -6.85 3.09 -6.56
N TYR A 91 -5.54 2.87 -6.68
CA TYR A 91 -4.62 3.04 -5.56
C TYR A 91 -4.42 4.51 -5.14
N GLN A 92 -4.46 5.44 -6.09
CA GLN A 92 -4.48 6.88 -5.77
C GLN A 92 -5.69 7.24 -4.93
N ASN A 93 -6.89 6.82 -5.36
CA ASN A 93 -8.13 7.05 -4.61
C ASN A 93 -8.08 6.45 -3.20
N LYS A 94 -7.53 5.23 -3.07
CA LYS A 94 -7.37 4.56 -1.77
C LYS A 94 -6.44 5.32 -0.82
N VAL A 95 -5.31 5.85 -1.33
CA VAL A 95 -4.42 6.70 -0.52
C VAL A 95 -5.14 7.99 -0.10
N ASP A 96 -5.92 8.60 -0.99
CA ASP A 96 -6.70 9.80 -0.65
C ASP A 96 -7.80 9.50 0.39
N GLU A 97 -8.44 8.34 0.33
CA GLU A 97 -9.38 7.86 1.35
C GLU A 97 -8.71 7.64 2.71
N ASN A 98 -7.51 7.04 2.71
CA ASN A 98 -6.70 6.88 3.92
C ASN A 98 -6.38 8.23 4.57
N ILE A 99 -5.96 9.23 3.77
CA ILE A 99 -5.71 10.59 4.23
C ILE A 99 -6.97 11.20 4.84
N LYS A 100 -8.11 11.11 4.14
CA LYS A 100 -9.39 11.62 4.64
C LYS A 100 -9.79 10.97 5.96
N PHE A 101 -9.64 9.65 6.06
CA PHE A 101 -9.90 8.91 7.29
C PHE A 101 -9.00 9.40 8.43
N SER A 102 -7.68 9.48 8.20
CA SER A 102 -6.73 9.94 9.20
C SER A 102 -7.05 11.37 9.66
N THR A 103 -7.20 12.31 8.73
CA THR A 103 -7.52 13.71 9.06
C THR A 103 -8.83 13.86 9.82
N LYS A 104 -9.85 13.06 9.49
CA LYS A 104 -11.16 13.13 10.13
C LYS A 104 -11.17 12.53 11.53
N PHE A 105 -10.54 11.37 11.73
CA PHE A 105 -10.73 10.55 12.93
C PHE A 105 -9.51 10.49 13.86
N TYR A 106 -8.34 10.99 13.46
CA TYR A 106 -7.12 10.87 14.27
C TYR A 106 -7.27 11.47 15.66
N ARG A 107 -7.90 12.64 15.78
CA ARG A 107 -8.14 13.29 17.07
C ARG A 107 -9.01 12.43 17.97
N ASP A 108 -10.15 11.97 17.47
CA ASP A 108 -11.10 11.14 18.23
C ASP A 108 -10.44 9.83 18.70
N ILE A 109 -9.60 9.22 17.86
CA ILE A 109 -8.82 8.02 18.22
C ILE A 109 -7.84 8.33 19.35
N VAL A 110 -7.09 9.43 19.26
CA VAL A 110 -6.13 9.83 20.30
C VAL A 110 -6.84 10.10 21.62
N ASP A 111 -7.95 10.83 21.59
CA ASP A 111 -8.73 11.17 22.78
C ASP A 111 -9.30 9.88 23.44
N PHE A 112 -9.88 8.96 22.65
CA PHE A 112 -10.33 7.66 23.14
C PHE A 112 -9.21 6.84 23.79
N MET A 113 -8.03 6.79 23.17
CA MET A 113 -6.90 6.04 23.70
C MET A 113 -6.39 6.67 25.01
N ARG A 114 -6.32 8.01 25.09
CA ARG A 114 -5.95 8.70 26.35
C ARG A 114 -6.92 8.36 27.48
N GLU A 115 -8.22 8.51 27.25
CA GLU A 115 -9.25 8.21 28.25
C GLU A 115 -9.20 6.76 28.76
N LYS A 116 -8.84 5.82 27.88
CA LYS A 116 -8.80 4.38 28.19
C LYS A 116 -7.56 3.95 28.96
N TYR A 117 -6.41 4.58 28.74
CA TYR A 117 -5.12 4.14 29.29
C TYR A 117 -4.50 5.08 30.34
N ASP A 118 -5.02 6.30 30.51
CA ASP A 118 -4.64 7.20 31.61
C ASP A 118 -5.50 6.99 32.89
N ARG A 119 -6.14 5.83 33.06
CA ARG A 119 -6.84 5.42 34.28
C ARG A 119 -6.11 4.30 35.02
#